data_AF-A0A8X6EXW0-F1
#
_entry.id   AF-A0A8X6EXW0-F1
#
_cell.length_a   1.000
_cell.length_b   1.000
_cell.length_c   1.000
_cell.angle_alpha   90.00
_cell.angle_beta   90.00
_cell.angle_gamma   90.00
#
_symmetry.space_group_name_H-M   'P 1'
#
loop_
_entity.id
_entity.type
_entity.pdbx_description
1 polymer ?
#
loop_
_entity_poly.entity_id
_entity_poly.type
_entity_poly.pdbx_seq_one_letter_code
_entity_poly.pdbx_strand_id
1 'polypeptide(L)'
;MDKANLLFTDTDSLTYEIETEDIYKDMGENLNIYDTSDYPQDHALYSEKNKNRIGCFKDEMNSKPIIEFVGLRAKMYSMLTPDSEKKTAKGISKVAIQQKLKHSNYLQCLKENKSTKENMILIKSENHDIYTVRQNKTALSSFDDKRYILDDNIGTFAYGHYKINENPI
;
A
#
# COMPACT_ATOMS: atom_id res chain seq x y z
N MET A 1 -23.39 -3.09 -9.54
CA MET A 1 -22.09 -2.41 -9.35
C MET A 1 -21.34 -3.23 -8.33
N ASP A 2 -20.13 -3.66 -8.65
CA ASP A 2 -19.29 -4.40 -7.71
C ASP A 2 -19.01 -3.49 -6.52
N LYS A 3 -19.47 -3.90 -5.32
CA LYS A 3 -19.30 -3.14 -4.08
C LYS A 3 -17.87 -3.23 -3.52
N ALA A 4 -16.93 -3.76 -4.30
CA ALA A 4 -15.55 -3.98 -3.91
C ALA A 4 -14.62 -3.70 -5.11
N ASN A 5 -13.72 -2.74 -4.95
CA ASN A 5 -12.69 -2.40 -5.91
C ASN A 5 -11.32 -2.81 -5.35
N LEU A 6 -10.53 -3.53 -6.14
CA LEU A 6 -9.16 -3.89 -5.78
C LEU A 6 -8.24 -2.68 -5.99
N LEU A 7 -7.67 -2.15 -4.91
CA LEU A 7 -6.74 -1.03 -4.96
C LEU A 7 -5.31 -1.49 -5.25
N PHE A 8 -4.86 -2.56 -4.59
CA PHE A 8 -3.47 -3.00 -4.66
C PHE A 8 -3.27 -4.47 -4.27
N THR A 9 -2.19 -5.06 -4.80
CA THR A 9 -1.67 -6.39 -4.43
C THR A 9 -0.14 -6.37 -4.31
N ASP A 10 0.42 -6.90 -3.21
CA ASP A 10 1.85 -7.23 -3.13
C ASP A 10 2.07 -8.61 -2.51
N THR A 11 2.53 -9.54 -3.33
CA THR A 11 2.93 -10.91 -2.95
C THR A 11 1.79 -11.70 -2.30
N ASP A 12 1.51 -11.45 -1.03
CA ASP A 12 0.52 -12.09 -0.16
C ASP A 12 -0.49 -11.10 0.46
N SER A 13 -0.35 -9.79 0.18
CA SER A 13 -1.23 -8.74 0.68
C SER A 13 -2.18 -8.21 -0.40
N LEU A 14 -3.41 -7.88 0.01
CA LEU A 14 -4.46 -7.31 -0.81
C LEU A 14 -5.03 -6.07 -0.11
N THR A 15 -5.38 -5.04 -0.87
CA THR A 15 -6.09 -3.86 -0.35
C THR A 15 -7.30 -3.61 -1.23
N TYR A 16 -8.47 -3.54 -0.61
CA TYR A 16 -9.75 -3.31 -1.27
C TYR A 16 -10.40 -2.03 -0.73
N GLU A 17 -11.05 -1.31 -1.63
CA GLU A 17 -12.10 -0.34 -1.30
C GLU A 17 -13.43 -1.10 -1.33
N ILE A 18 -14.15 -1.11 -0.21
CA ILE A 18 -15.40 -1.86 -0.06
C ILE A 18 -16.49 -0.91 0.42
N GLU A 19 -17.62 -0.89 -0.28
CA GLU A 19 -18.82 -0.15 0.11
C GLU A 19 -19.78 -1.09 0.84
N THR A 20 -19.80 -1.03 2.16
CA THR A 20 -20.67 -1.83 3.04
C THR A 20 -21.11 -1.01 4.25
N GLU A 21 -22.19 -1.43 4.91
CA GLU A 21 -22.67 -0.80 6.15
C GLU A 21 -21.69 -1.03 7.31
N ASP A 22 -21.17 -2.25 7.43
CA ASP A 22 -20.24 -2.64 8.49
C ASP A 22 -19.38 -3.85 8.06
N ILE A 23 -18.14 -3.57 7.69
CA ILE A 23 -17.19 -4.59 7.23
C ILE A 23 -16.90 -5.65 8.29
N TYR A 24 -16.98 -5.28 9.58
CA TYR A 24 -16.69 -6.21 10.67
C TYR A 24 -17.83 -7.23 10.83
N LYS A 25 -19.09 -6.85 10.57
CA LYS A 25 -20.18 -7.84 10.53
C LYS A 25 -19.97 -8.85 9.41
N ASP A 26 -19.62 -8.37 8.21
CA ASP A 26 -19.37 -9.23 7.04
C ASP A 26 -18.20 -10.20 7.30
N MET A 27 -17.13 -9.72 7.96
CA MET A 27 -16.01 -10.57 8.41
C MET A 27 -16.43 -11.57 9.49
N GLY A 28 -17.32 -11.18 10.40
CA GLY A 28 -17.84 -12.03 11.47
C GLY A 28 -18.61 -13.24 10.97
N GLU A 29 -19.38 -13.10 9.89
CA GLU A 29 -20.07 -14.22 9.23
C GLU A 29 -19.08 -15.27 8.70
N ASN A 30 -17.89 -14.83 8.30
CA ASN A 30 -16.84 -15.65 7.72
C ASN A 30 -15.60 -15.78 8.61
N LEU A 31 -15.74 -15.68 9.94
CA LEU A 31 -14.61 -15.63 10.88
C LEU A 31 -13.65 -16.84 10.75
N ASN A 32 -14.13 -17.98 10.24
CA ASN A 32 -13.32 -19.18 10.05
C ASN A 32 -12.16 -19.00 9.05
N ILE A 33 -12.25 -18.05 8.11
CA ILE A 33 -11.19 -17.77 7.13
C ILE A 33 -10.28 -16.60 7.53
N TYR A 34 -10.61 -15.88 8.60
CA TYR A 34 -9.83 -14.74 9.08
C TYR A 34 -9.03 -15.06 10.35
N ASP A 35 -7.85 -14.47 10.46
CA ASP A 35 -7.07 -14.37 11.68
C ASP A 35 -7.26 -12.98 12.30
N THR A 36 -8.09 -12.91 13.34
CA THR A 36 -8.39 -11.69 14.11
C THR A 36 -7.71 -11.68 15.48
N SER A 37 -6.65 -12.48 15.68
CA SER A 37 -5.98 -12.60 16.97
C SER A 37 -5.25 -11.34 17.42
N ASP A 38 -4.98 -10.41 16.50
CA ASP A 38 -4.28 -9.15 16.76
C ASP A 38 -5.24 -7.99 17.06
N TYR A 39 -6.55 -8.26 17.11
CA TYR A 39 -7.54 -7.26 17.46
C TYR A 39 -7.42 -6.85 18.94
N PRO A 40 -7.89 -5.65 19.32
CA PRO A 40 -8.06 -5.29 20.73
C PRO A 40 -8.92 -6.35 21.46
N GLN A 41 -8.56 -6.68 22.71
CA GLN A 41 -9.26 -7.73 23.47
C GLN A 41 -10.73 -7.40 23.76
N ASP A 42 -11.07 -6.11 23.73
CA ASP A 42 -12.42 -5.57 23.87
C ASP A 42 -13.23 -5.63 22.57
N HIS A 43 -12.62 -5.98 21.43
CA HIS A 43 -13.29 -6.02 20.14
C HIS A 43 -14.17 -7.29 19.99
N ALA A 44 -15.38 -7.13 19.45
CA ALA A 44 -16.36 -8.21 19.31
C ALA A 44 -15.87 -9.41 18.47
N LEU A 45 -14.95 -9.17 17.54
CA LEU A 45 -14.37 -10.18 16.65
C LEU A 45 -13.03 -10.76 17.15
N TYR A 46 -12.55 -10.36 18.32
CA TYR A 46 -11.30 -10.90 18.85
C TYR A 46 -11.41 -12.42 19.03
N SER A 47 -10.52 -13.16 18.37
CA SER A 47 -10.47 -14.62 18.49
C SER A 47 -9.06 -15.14 18.24
N GLU A 48 -8.58 -15.99 19.15
CA GLU A 48 -7.30 -16.68 18.97
C GLU A 48 -7.41 -17.99 18.17
N LYS A 49 -8.63 -18.36 17.74
CA LYS A 49 -8.93 -19.65 17.08
C LYS A 49 -8.07 -19.90 15.83
N ASN A 50 -7.77 -18.84 15.07
CA ASN A 50 -7.04 -18.91 13.80
C ASN A 50 -5.65 -18.28 13.85
N LYS A 51 -5.12 -18.01 15.05
CA LYS A 51 -3.83 -17.34 15.24
C LYS A 51 -2.70 -18.05 14.49
N ASN A 52 -2.07 -17.36 13.54
CA ASN A 52 -0.99 -17.88 12.69
C ASN A 52 -1.36 -19.17 11.93
N ARG A 53 -2.65 -19.38 11.65
CA ARG A 53 -3.11 -20.54 10.88
C ARG A 53 -2.85 -20.31 9.39
N ILE A 54 -2.22 -21.28 8.75
CA ILE A 54 -1.91 -21.24 7.31
C ILE A 54 -3.22 -21.15 6.50
N GLY A 55 -3.26 -20.23 5.55
CA GLY A 55 -4.40 -20.02 4.65
C GLY A 55 -5.50 -19.11 5.20
N CYS A 56 -5.35 -18.60 6.43
CA CYS A 56 -6.24 -17.57 6.97
C CYS A 56 -5.76 -16.17 6.56
N PHE A 57 -6.71 -15.29 6.23
CA PHE A 57 -6.43 -13.88 5.94
C PHE A 57 -6.32 -13.09 7.24
N LYS A 58 -5.23 -12.37 7.39
CA LYS A 58 -5.02 -11.49 8.54
C LYS A 58 -5.38 -10.06 8.18
N ASP A 59 -6.12 -9.39 9.06
CA ASP A 59 -6.31 -7.94 8.96
C ASP A 59 -5.05 -7.23 9.49
N GLU A 60 -4.29 -6.61 8.59
CA GLU A 60 -3.05 -5.91 8.93
C GLU A 60 -3.25 -4.60 9.70
N MET A 61 -4.47 -4.05 9.73
CA MET A 61 -4.76 -2.76 10.36
C MET A 61 -5.33 -2.92 11.78
N ASN A 62 -5.43 -4.15 12.29
CA ASN A 62 -5.89 -4.45 13.64
C ASN A 62 -7.20 -3.71 13.99
N SER A 63 -8.25 -3.95 13.19
CA SER A 63 -9.58 -3.32 13.32
C SER A 63 -9.61 -1.80 13.14
N LYS A 64 -8.62 -1.22 12.44
CA LYS A 64 -8.60 0.20 12.12
C LYS A 64 -8.89 0.40 10.63
N PRO A 65 -9.99 1.07 10.27
CA PRO A 65 -10.29 1.31 8.87
C PRO A 65 -9.24 2.23 8.24
N ILE A 66 -8.90 1.94 6.98
CA ILE A 66 -8.07 2.83 6.16
C ILE A 66 -8.98 3.97 5.70
N ILE A 67 -8.60 5.21 6.01
CA ILE A 67 -9.32 6.43 5.63
C ILE A 67 -8.96 6.83 4.20
N GLU A 68 -7.66 6.77 3.88
CA GLU A 68 -7.14 7.19 2.59
C GLU A 68 -6.01 6.26 2.14
N PHE A 69 -6.02 5.89 0.87
CA PHE A 69 -4.99 5.08 0.23
C PHE A 69 -4.43 5.83 -0.97
N VAL A 70 -3.10 5.89 -1.06
CA VAL A 70 -2.39 6.46 -2.21
C VAL A 70 -1.37 5.45 -2.71
N GLY A 71 -1.63 4.87 -3.88
CA GLY A 71 -0.68 4.03 -4.61
C GLY A 71 -0.01 4.81 -5.73
N LEU A 72 1.32 4.87 -5.75
CA LEU A 72 2.08 5.55 -6.82
C LEU A 72 2.62 4.56 -7.86
N ARG A 73 3.16 3.43 -7.39
CA ARG A 73 3.67 2.35 -8.24
C ARG A 73 3.82 1.07 -7.43
N ALA A 74 4.19 -0.03 -8.09
CA ALA A 74 4.52 -1.29 -7.42
C ALA A 74 5.51 -1.09 -6.23
N LYS A 75 5.09 -1.53 -5.04
CA LYS A 75 5.84 -1.37 -3.76
C LYS A 75 6.12 0.09 -3.38
N MET A 76 5.25 1.02 -3.78
CA MET A 76 5.29 2.42 -3.38
C MET A 76 3.88 2.95 -3.13
N TYR A 77 3.49 3.01 -1.86
CA TYR A 77 2.14 3.38 -1.45
C TYR A 77 2.12 3.93 -0.02
N SER A 78 1.06 4.64 0.32
CA SER A 78 0.77 5.08 1.68
C SER A 78 -0.70 4.84 2.04
N MET A 79 -0.93 4.40 3.28
CA MET A 79 -2.24 4.25 3.89
C MET A 79 -2.33 5.17 5.10
N LEU A 80 -3.42 5.93 5.18
CA LEU A 80 -3.78 6.74 6.33
C LEU A 80 -4.84 6.00 7.15
N THR A 81 -4.56 5.83 8.44
CA THR A 81 -5.51 5.30 9.44
C THR A 81 -5.78 6.42 10.47
N PRO A 82 -6.83 6.32 11.30
CA PRO A 82 -7.10 7.33 12.33
C PRO A 82 -5.91 7.61 13.26
N ASP A 83 -5.10 6.59 13.53
CA ASP A 83 -4.01 6.67 14.50
C ASP A 83 -2.63 6.85 13.87
N SER A 84 -2.45 6.46 12.61
CA SER A 84 -1.12 6.36 12.01
C SER A 84 -1.09 6.37 10.48
N GLU A 85 0.10 6.60 9.94
CA GLU A 85 0.37 6.46 8.50
C GLU A 85 1.31 5.28 8.25
N LYS A 86 0.86 4.30 7.45
CA LYS A 86 1.73 3.27 6.90
C LYS A 86 2.30 3.77 5.57
N LYS A 87 3.62 3.72 5.42
CA LYS A 87 4.34 4.23 4.23
C LYS A 87 5.30 3.17 3.73
N THR A 88 5.21 2.88 2.43
CA THR A 88 6.11 1.96 1.73
C THR A 88 6.68 2.69 0.53
N ALA A 89 8.00 2.76 0.41
CA ALA A 89 8.70 3.30 -0.75
C ALA A 89 9.92 2.45 -1.08
N LYS A 90 9.79 1.56 -2.07
CA LYS A 90 10.90 0.70 -2.50
C LYS A 90 12.11 1.52 -2.93
N GLY A 91 13.26 1.15 -2.38
CA GLY A 91 14.56 1.75 -2.71
C GLY A 91 14.96 2.92 -1.81
N ILE A 92 14.09 3.33 -0.88
CA ILE A 92 14.35 4.37 0.12
C ILE A 92 14.56 3.71 1.48
N SER A 93 15.50 4.22 2.27
CA SER A 93 15.79 3.67 3.59
C SER A 93 14.61 3.91 4.54
N LYS A 94 14.36 2.95 5.45
CA LYS A 94 13.27 3.05 6.45
C LYS A 94 13.35 4.34 7.27
N VAL A 95 14.57 4.75 7.65
CA VAL A 95 14.83 5.99 8.39
C VAL A 95 14.40 7.22 7.58
N ALA A 96 14.75 7.28 6.29
CA ALA A 96 14.33 8.39 5.44
C ALA A 96 12.80 8.42 5.24
N ILE A 97 12.16 7.26 5.09
CA ILE A 97 10.68 7.17 5.01
C ILE A 97 10.05 7.72 6.29
N GLN A 98 10.53 7.32 7.46
CA GLN A 98 9.95 7.74 8.75
C GLN A 98 10.18 9.23 9.05
N GLN A 99 11.37 9.76 8.74
CA GLN A 99 11.73 11.13 9.11
C GLN A 99 11.27 12.18 8.10
N LYS A 100 11.20 11.82 6.82
CA LYS A 100 11.05 12.80 5.74
C LYS A 100 9.78 12.66 4.91
N LEU A 101 9.22 11.47 4.82
CA LEU A 101 8.03 11.23 4.00
C LEU A 101 6.78 11.20 4.87
N LYS A 102 5.76 11.93 4.43
CA LYS A 102 4.40 11.93 4.99
C LYS A 102 3.40 11.48 3.94
N HIS A 103 2.22 11.05 4.37
CA HIS A 103 1.12 10.69 3.46
C HIS A 103 0.83 11.80 2.45
N SER A 104 0.84 13.05 2.90
CA SER A 104 0.64 14.23 2.03
C SER A 104 1.65 14.34 0.88
N ASN A 105 2.90 13.87 1.05
CA ASN A 105 3.88 13.87 -0.04
C ASN A 105 3.52 12.86 -1.14
N TYR A 106 2.90 11.73 -0.79
CA TYR A 106 2.41 10.77 -1.78
C TYR A 106 1.24 11.37 -2.55
N LEU A 107 0.29 11.99 -1.86
CA LEU A 107 -0.86 12.66 -2.48
C LEU A 107 -0.42 13.79 -3.41
N GLN A 108 0.56 14.59 -3.01
CA GLN A 108 1.13 15.65 -3.84
C GLN A 108 1.85 15.07 -5.07
N CYS A 109 2.61 13.99 -4.89
CA CYS A 109 3.29 13.31 -6.00
C CYS A 109 2.30 12.77 -7.04
N LEU A 110 1.18 12.21 -6.59
CA LEU A 110 0.09 11.75 -7.46
C LEU A 110 -0.55 12.92 -8.22
N LYS A 111 -0.93 13.99 -7.52
CA LYS A 111 -1.63 15.15 -8.11
C LYS A 111 -0.76 15.97 -9.06
N GLU A 112 0.51 16.18 -8.71
CA GLU A 112 1.43 16.99 -9.52
C GLU A 112 2.16 16.20 -10.59
N ASN A 113 2.12 14.86 -10.56
CA ASN A 113 2.94 13.99 -11.41
C ASN A 113 4.44 14.32 -11.36
N LYS A 114 4.92 14.79 -10.20
CA LYS A 114 6.33 15.16 -9.99
C LYS A 114 7.04 14.17 -9.09
N SER A 115 8.22 13.75 -9.53
CA SER A 115 9.10 12.93 -8.71
C SER A 115 9.84 13.78 -7.67
N THR A 116 9.92 13.31 -6.43
CA THR A 116 10.74 13.93 -5.38
C THR A 116 12.10 13.26 -5.29
N LYS A 117 13.11 13.96 -4.76
CA LYS A 117 14.44 13.39 -4.51
C LYS A 117 14.82 13.55 -3.05
N GLU A 118 15.36 12.50 -2.46
CA GLU A 118 15.82 12.49 -1.07
C GLU A 118 17.26 12.03 -0.92
N ASN A 119 17.94 12.69 0.02
CA ASN A 119 19.26 12.26 0.46
C ASN A 119 19.11 11.14 1.49
N MET A 120 19.85 10.05 1.28
CA MET A 120 19.95 8.96 2.24
C MET A 120 21.40 8.48 2.37
N ILE A 121 21.72 7.97 3.55
CA ILE A 121 23.01 7.34 3.84
C ILE A 121 22.86 5.85 3.64
N LEU A 122 23.79 5.24 2.92
CA LEU A 122 23.78 3.81 2.62
C LEU A 122 25.18 3.23 2.66
N ILE A 123 25.25 1.94 2.99
CA ILE A 123 26.47 1.15 2.94
C ILE A 123 26.55 0.53 1.55
N LYS A 124 27.64 0.80 0.82
CA LYS A 124 27.89 0.27 -0.52
C LYS A 124 29.19 -0.54 -0.49
N SER A 125 29.17 -1.72 -1.11
CA SER A 125 30.40 -2.46 -1.40
C SER A 125 30.81 -2.25 -2.85
N GLU A 126 32.09 -1.97 -3.08
CA GLU A 126 32.69 -1.85 -4.40
C GLU A 126 34.07 -2.50 -4.35
N ASN A 127 34.34 -3.47 -5.23
CA ASN A 127 35.57 -4.27 -5.21
C ASN A 127 35.90 -4.90 -3.84
N HIS A 128 34.87 -5.36 -3.11
CA HIS A 128 34.98 -5.89 -1.75
C HIS A 128 35.34 -4.87 -0.66
N ASP A 129 35.52 -3.60 -0.99
CA ASP A 129 35.68 -2.53 -0.02
C ASP A 129 34.33 -1.93 0.35
N ILE A 130 34.14 -1.62 1.64
CA ILE A 130 32.88 -1.11 2.19
C ILE A 130 32.97 0.39 2.43
N TYR A 131 32.01 1.14 1.88
CA TYR A 131 31.93 2.58 1.99
C TYR A 131 30.59 3.02 2.56
N THR A 132 30.62 4.04 3.41
CA THR A 132 29.42 4.80 3.76
C THR A 132 29.28 5.93 2.76
N VAL A 133 28.23 5.90 1.93
CA VAL A 133 28.00 6.91 0.90
C VAL A 133 26.70 7.66 1.17
N ARG A 134 26.71 8.96 0.90
CA ARG A 134 25.50 9.77 0.81
C ARG A 134 25.04 9.76 -0.64
N GLN A 135 23.83 9.29 -0.89
CA GLN A 135 23.25 9.27 -2.23
C GLN A 135 21.95 10.08 -2.27
N ASN A 136 21.81 10.90 -3.31
CA ASN A 136 20.56 11.55 -3.65
C ASN A 136 19.80 10.66 -4.63
N LYS A 137 18.63 10.14 -4.22
CA LYS A 137 17.81 9.26 -5.06
C LYS A 137 16.41 9.82 -5.23
N THR A 138 15.77 9.47 -6.35
CA THR A 138 14.33 9.67 -6.52
C THR A 138 13.58 8.90 -5.43
N ALA A 139 12.82 9.64 -4.62
CA ALA A 139 12.09 9.13 -3.46
C ALA A 139 10.69 8.67 -3.84
N LEU A 140 9.82 9.60 -4.25
CA LEU A 140 8.48 9.33 -4.74
C LEU A 140 8.41 9.60 -6.23
N SER A 141 7.63 8.81 -6.96
CA SER A 141 7.32 9.01 -8.38
C SER A 141 6.04 8.28 -8.71
N SER A 142 5.12 8.97 -9.39
CA SER A 142 3.86 8.42 -9.93
C SER A 142 4.04 7.63 -11.23
N PHE A 143 5.26 7.56 -11.77
CA PHE A 143 5.53 6.81 -12.98
C PHE A 143 5.64 5.31 -12.66
N ASP A 144 4.64 4.53 -13.08
CA ASP A 144 4.64 3.07 -13.02
C ASP A 144 4.88 2.49 -14.42
N ASP A 145 6.05 1.90 -14.62
CA ASP A 145 6.46 1.27 -15.88
C ASP A 145 5.70 -0.03 -16.20
N LYS A 146 4.83 -0.50 -15.29
CA LYS A 146 4.10 -1.77 -15.41
C LYS A 146 2.60 -1.60 -15.61
N ARG A 147 2.09 -0.36 -15.55
CA ARG A 147 0.68 -0.05 -15.63
C ARG A 147 0.39 0.98 -16.72
N TYR A 148 -0.75 0.85 -17.35
CA TYR A 148 -1.36 1.89 -18.17
C TYR A 148 -2.19 2.78 -17.26
N ILE A 149 -1.79 4.05 -17.12
CA ILE A 149 -2.49 5.04 -16.29
C ILE A 149 -3.59 5.69 -17.14
N LEU A 150 -4.81 5.76 -16.61
CA LEU A 150 -5.96 6.39 -17.26
C LEU A 150 -5.87 7.93 -17.20
N ASP A 151 -6.71 8.60 -17.98
CA ASP A 151 -6.72 10.07 -18.09
C ASP A 151 -7.06 10.77 -16.75
N ASP A 152 -7.72 10.06 -15.83
CA ASP A 152 -8.00 10.53 -14.47
C ASP A 152 -6.75 10.57 -13.57
N ASN A 153 -5.61 10.07 -14.04
CA ASN A 153 -4.35 9.89 -13.30
C ASN A 153 -4.45 8.99 -12.06
N ILE A 154 -5.55 8.27 -11.87
CA ILE A 154 -5.83 7.46 -10.67
C ILE A 154 -6.06 6.00 -11.07
N GLY A 155 -6.99 5.77 -11.99
CA GLY A 155 -7.28 4.44 -12.49
C GLY A 155 -6.10 3.90 -13.28
N THR A 156 -5.79 2.62 -13.07
CA THR A 156 -4.72 1.96 -13.84
C THR A 156 -5.15 0.59 -14.33
N PHE A 157 -4.69 0.22 -15.52
CA PHE A 157 -4.84 -1.12 -16.08
C PHE A 157 -3.49 -1.80 -16.25
N ALA A 158 -3.49 -3.13 -16.25
CA ALA A 158 -2.33 -3.88 -16.75
C ALA A 158 -2.22 -3.70 -18.27
N TYR A 159 -1.01 -3.64 -18.80
CA TYR A 159 -0.81 -3.66 -20.25
C TYR A 159 -1.48 -4.88 -20.88
N GLY A 160 -2.22 -4.68 -21.97
CA GLY A 160 -2.99 -5.72 -22.65
C GLY A 160 -4.38 -5.99 -22.07
N HIS A 161 -4.84 -5.22 -21.08
CA HIS A 161 -6.21 -5.30 -20.60
C HIS A 161 -7.21 -4.88 -21.68
N TYR A 162 -8.31 -5.63 -21.85
CA TYR A 162 -9.27 -5.44 -22.95
C TYR A 162 -9.86 -4.01 -23.01
N LYS A 163 -10.11 -3.39 -21.85
CA LYS A 163 -10.62 -2.01 -21.74
C LYS A 163 -9.67 -0.93 -22.27
N ILE A 164 -8.38 -1.25 -22.46
CA ILE A 164 -7.43 -0.29 -23.06
C ILE A 164 -7.75 -0.10 -24.55
N ASN A 165 -8.22 -1.13 -25.24
CA ASN A 165 -8.50 -1.10 -26.68
C ASN A 165 -9.88 -0.53 -27.03
N GLU A 166 -10.81 -0.43 -26.06
CA GLU A 166 -12.16 0.11 -26.28
C GLU A 166 -12.21 1.65 -26.23
N ASN A 167 -11.19 2.29 -25.67
CA ASN A 167 -10.97 3.74 -25.74
C ASN A 167 -9.70 4.04 -26.54
N PRO A 168 -9.69 3.84 -27.88
CA PRO A 168 -8.62 4.38 -28.69
C PRO A 168 -8.71 5.92 -28.64
N ILE A 169 -7.56 6.54 -28.36
CA ILE A 169 -7.35 8.00 -28.47
C ILE A 169 -7.84 8.51 -29.82
#